data_AF-A0A0D6LV64-F1
#
_entry.id   AF-A0A0D6LV64-F1
#
_cell.length_a   1.000
_cell.length_b   1.000
_cell.length_c   1.000
_cell.angle_alpha   90.00
_cell.angle_beta   90.00
_cell.angle_gamma   90.00
#
_symmetry.space_group_name_H-M   'P 1'
#
loop_
_entity.id
_entity.type
_entity.pdbx_description
1 polymer ?
#
loop_
_entity_poly.entity_id
_entity_poly.type
_entity_poly.pdbx_seq_one_letter_code
_entity_poly.pdbx_strand_id
1 'polypeptide(L)'
;MYESNESVGIRAFAPGKVIGGRWRIITKLGEGGMGAVYKVVDKNRKNFYGAMKVEDNQFEGGVLKLEVFVLKQLENMKNTVRYTRSATFTATSNQETF
;
A
#
# COMPACT_ATOMS: atom_id res chain seq x y z
N MET A 1 -4.76 -18.78 28.05
CA MET A 1 -4.46 -19.02 26.62
C MET A 1 -4.12 -17.65 26.04
N TYR A 2 -2.88 -17.44 25.65
CA TYR A 2 -2.46 -16.15 25.10
C TYR A 2 -3.00 -16.03 23.69
N GLU A 3 -3.83 -15.02 23.42
CA GLU A 3 -4.05 -14.56 22.05
C GLU A 3 -2.69 -14.06 21.55
N SER A 4 -2.06 -14.85 20.67
CA SER A 4 -0.91 -14.41 19.92
C SER A 4 -1.33 -13.16 19.16
N ASN A 5 -0.79 -12.02 19.58
CA ASN A 5 -0.95 -10.73 18.92
C ASN A 5 -0.21 -10.83 17.58
N GLU A 6 -0.83 -11.50 16.61
CA GLU A 6 -0.34 -11.63 15.25
C GLU A 6 -0.29 -10.21 14.71
N SER A 7 0.92 -9.68 14.61
CA SER A 7 1.21 -8.50 13.80
C SER A 7 0.61 -8.79 12.43
N VAL A 8 -0.55 -8.19 12.13
CA VAL A 8 -1.24 -8.39 10.86
C VAL A 8 -0.21 -8.12 9.77
N GLY A 9 0.27 -9.19 9.15
CA GLY A 9 1.33 -9.10 8.17
C GLY A 9 0.85 -8.17 7.07
N ILE A 10 1.72 -7.28 6.60
CA ILE A 10 1.40 -6.34 5.51
C ILE A 10 0.88 -7.04 4.23
N ARG A 11 1.08 -8.36 4.12
CA ARG A 11 0.61 -9.23 3.04
C ARG A 11 -0.79 -9.80 3.27
N ALA A 12 -1.41 -9.53 4.42
CA ALA A 12 -2.69 -10.11 4.81
C ALA A 12 -3.73 -9.05 5.22
N PHE A 13 -3.78 -7.92 4.50
CA PHE A 13 -4.85 -6.94 4.75
C PHE A 13 -6.21 -7.50 4.35
N ALA A 14 -7.14 -7.52 5.31
CA ALA A 14 -8.51 -7.94 5.08
C ALA A 14 -9.29 -6.92 4.21
N PRO A 15 -10.22 -7.37 3.36
CA PRO A 15 -11.20 -6.49 2.72
C PRO A 15 -11.90 -5.59 3.73
N GLY A 16 -12.06 -4.31 3.39
CA GLY A 16 -12.64 -3.31 4.28
C GLY A 16 -11.64 -2.59 5.19
N LYS A 17 -10.43 -3.11 5.40
CA LYS A 17 -9.36 -2.38 6.11
C LYS A 17 -9.10 -1.04 5.43
N VAL A 18 -8.98 0.02 6.23
CA VAL A 18 -8.62 1.36 5.77
C VAL A 18 -7.15 1.62 6.09
N ILE A 19 -6.39 2.06 5.09
CA ILE A 19 -4.97 2.38 5.16
C ILE A 19 -4.79 3.90 4.99
N GLY A 20 -4.05 4.54 5.90
CA GLY A 20 -3.77 5.98 5.85
C GLY A 20 -5.04 6.84 5.87
N GLY A 21 -6.07 6.40 6.60
CA GLY A 21 -7.39 7.04 6.71
C GLY A 21 -8.27 7.09 5.44
N ARG A 22 -7.70 6.84 4.25
CA ARG A 22 -8.31 7.15 2.95
C ARG A 22 -8.54 5.95 2.05
N TRP A 23 -7.62 4.99 2.02
CA TRP A 23 -7.66 3.90 1.05
C TRP A 23 -8.26 2.66 1.69
N ARG A 24 -9.44 2.26 1.21
CA ARG A 24 -10.10 1.03 1.68
C ARG A 24 -9.74 -0.14 0.78
N ILE A 25 -9.27 -1.23 1.37
CA ILE A 25 -8.97 -2.50 0.68
C ILE A 25 -10.28 -3.09 0.14
N ILE A 26 -10.29 -3.43 -1.15
CA ILE A 26 -11.39 -4.15 -1.81
C ILE A 26 -11.04 -5.64 -1.90
N THR A 27 -9.90 -5.96 -2.50
CA THR A 27 -9.41 -7.33 -2.66
C THR A 27 -7.91 -7.35 -2.93
N LYS A 28 -7.25 -8.48 -2.68
CA LYS A 28 -5.86 -8.71 -3.09
C LYS A 28 -5.82 -8.99 -4.59
N LEU A 29 -4.92 -8.32 -5.31
CA LEU A 29 -4.69 -8.51 -6.75
C LEU A 29 -3.55 -9.48 -7.03
N GLY A 30 -2.55 -9.52 -6.16
CA GLY A 30 -1.41 -10.43 -6.29
C GLY A 30 -0.44 -10.31 -5.11
N GLU A 31 0.43 -11.30 -4.98
CA GLU A 31 1.47 -11.37 -3.96
C GLU A 31 2.73 -11.99 -4.56
N GLY A 32 3.89 -11.53 -4.11
CA GLY A 32 5.19 -12.08 -4.46
C GLY A 32 6.19 -11.91 -3.31
N GLY A 33 7.45 -12.30 -3.54
CA GLY A 33 8.48 -12.29 -2.50
C GLY A 33 8.71 -10.93 -1.83
N MET A 34 8.53 -9.84 -2.58
CA MET A 34 8.77 -8.47 -2.11
C MET A 34 7.56 -7.85 -1.39
N GLY A 35 6.35 -8.39 -1.56
CA GLY A 35 5.16 -7.76 -1.02
C GLY A 35 3.85 -8.17 -1.70
N ALA A 36 2.82 -7.36 -1.51
CA ALA A 36 1.48 -7.63 -2.05
C ALA A 36 0.88 -6.39 -2.72
N VAL A 37 -0.01 -6.63 -3.69
CA VAL A 37 -0.77 -5.60 -4.40
C VAL A 37 -2.25 -5.79 -4.12
N TYR A 38 -2.95 -4.71 -3.78
CA TYR A 38 -4.37 -4.70 -3.47
C TYR A 38 -5.12 -3.73 -4.37
N LYS A 39 -6.35 -4.10 -4.73
CA LYS A 39 -7.33 -3.17 -5.27
C LYS A 39 -7.86 -2.33 -4.11
N VAL A 40 -7.80 -1.02 -4.24
CA VAL A 40 -8.29 -0.06 -3.24
C VAL A 40 -9.29 0.90 -3.85
N VAL A 41 -10.16 1.45 -3.00
CA VAL A 41 -11.03 2.57 -3.34
C VAL A 41 -10.69 3.77 -2.47
N ASP A 42 -10.71 4.96 -3.07
CA ASP A 42 -10.56 6.23 -2.37
C ASP A 42 -11.86 6.57 -1.63
N LYS A 43 -11.80 6.76 -0.31
CA LYS A 43 -12.96 7.19 0.48
C LYS A 43 -13.36 8.64 0.21
N ASN A 44 -12.44 9.46 -0.29
CA ASN A 44 -12.66 10.89 -0.50
C ASN A 44 -13.09 11.20 -1.95
N ARG A 45 -12.95 10.25 -2.87
CA ARG A 45 -13.31 10.40 -4.28
C ARG A 45 -14.20 9.24 -4.73
N LYS A 46 -15.46 9.54 -5.03
CA LYS A 46 -16.43 8.53 -5.47
C LYS A 46 -15.93 7.80 -6.73
N ASN A 47 -16.04 6.48 -6.72
CA ASN A 47 -15.65 5.59 -7.83
C ASN A 47 -14.18 5.71 -8.27
N PHE A 48 -13.28 6.20 -7.42
CA PHE A 48 -11.86 6.25 -7.72
C PHE A 48 -11.16 5.01 -7.17
N TYR A 49 -10.69 4.15 -8.06
CA TYR A 49 -10.00 2.90 -7.72
C TYR A 49 -8.52 3.00 -8.05
N GLY A 50 -7.70 2.28 -7.29
CA GLY A 50 -6.25 2.18 -7.53
C GLY A 50 -5.70 0.81 -7.19
N ALA A 51 -4.45 0.60 -7.58
CA ALA A 51 -3.62 -0.51 -7.10
C ALA A 51 -2.69 0.02 -6.01
N MET A 52 -2.71 -0.61 -4.84
CA MET A 52 -1.83 -0.29 -3.72
C MET A 52 -0.82 -1.42 -3.55
N LYS A 53 0.46 -1.13 -3.76
CA LYS A 53 1.55 -2.04 -3.45
C LYS A 53 2.08 -1.75 -2.05
N VAL A 54 2.35 -2.81 -1.29
CA VAL A 54 2.91 -2.74 0.06
C VAL A 54 4.07 -3.73 0.18
N GLU A 55 5.15 -3.30 0.82
CA GLU A 55 6.39 -4.06 1.03
C GLU A 55 6.77 -4.01 2.50
N ASP A 56 7.43 -5.06 2.98
CA ASP A 56 7.91 -5.11 4.35
C ASP A 56 9.20 -4.29 4.42
N ASN A 57 9.43 -3.67 5.58
CA ASN A 57 10.64 -2.88 5.77
C ASN A 57 11.85 -3.78 6.13
N GLN A 58 11.82 -5.06 5.75
CA GLN A 58 12.82 -6.05 6.11
C GLN A 58 14.11 -5.92 5.31
N PHE A 59 14.07 -5.23 4.16
CA PHE A 59 15.26 -4.95 3.36
C PHE A 59 15.75 -3.51 3.58
N GLU A 60 16.97 -3.35 4.08
CA GLU A 60 17.68 -2.07 4.06
C GLU A 60 17.70 -1.53 2.62
N GLY A 61 16.97 -0.44 2.39
CA GLY A 61 16.94 0.25 1.10
C GLY A 61 15.58 0.27 0.39
N GLY A 62 14.67 -0.68 0.67
CA GLY A 62 13.28 -0.74 0.18
C GLY A 62 13.05 -0.30 -1.28
N VAL A 63 12.84 -1.25 -2.20
CA VAL A 63 12.72 -0.94 -3.64
C VAL A 63 11.53 -0.04 -3.98
N LEU A 64 10.50 0.02 -3.13
CA LEU A 64 9.35 0.90 -3.33
C LEU A 64 9.73 2.39 -3.56
N LYS A 65 10.78 2.89 -2.91
CA LYS A 65 11.25 4.28 -3.13
C LYS A 65 11.77 4.48 -4.56
N LEU A 66 12.53 3.51 -5.07
CA LEU A 66 13.03 3.51 -6.44
C LEU A 66 11.88 3.35 -7.44
N GLU A 67 10.89 2.50 -7.15
CA GLU A 67 9.70 2.35 -8.00
C GLU A 67 8.93 3.66 -8.13
N VAL A 68 8.72 4.36 -7.01
CA VAL A 68 8.06 5.68 -7.02
C VAL A 68 8.90 6.70 -7.80
N PHE A 69 10.23 6.67 -7.65
CA PHE A 69 11.11 7.55 -8.41
C PHE A 69 10.97 7.32 -9.92
N VAL A 70 11.05 6.07 -10.38
CA VAL A 70 10.90 5.71 -11.79
C VAL A 70 9.51 6.08 -12.31
N LEU A 71 8.44 5.76 -11.57
CA LEU A 71 7.07 6.07 -11.99
C LEU A 71 6.83 7.59 -12.18
N LYS A 72 7.46 8.43 -11.35
CA LYS A 72 7.41 9.89 -11.52
C LYS A 72 8.10 10.35 -12.81
N GLN A 73 9.22 9.74 -13.19
CA GLN A 73 9.88 10.04 -14.47
C GLN A 73 9.02 9.62 -15.67
N LEU A 74 8.22 8.57 -15.51
CA LEU A 74 7.34 8.04 -16.56
C LEU A 74 5.98 8.74 -16.68
N GLU A 75 5.66 9.71 -15.81
CA GLU A 75 4.31 10.29 -15.67
C GLU A 75 3.79 10.96 -16.96
N ASN A 76 4.70 11.47 -17.80
CA ASN A 76 4.36 12.16 -19.04
C ASN A 76 4.45 11.26 -20.29
N MET A 77 4.75 9.98 -20.12
CA MET A 77 4.87 9.03 -21.23
C MET A 77 3.53 8.37 -21.54
N LYS A 78 3.27 8.12 -22.82
CA LYS A 78 2.07 7.37 -23.23
C LYS A 78 2.20 5.91 -22.77
N ASN A 79 1.06 5.31 -22.42
CA ASN A 79 0.94 3.89 -22.05
C ASN A 79 1.70 3.49 -20.76
N THR A 80 1.98 4.44 -19.87
CA THR A 80 2.58 4.16 -18.56
C THR A 80 1.55 4.24 -17.44
N VAL A 81 1.86 3.59 -16.31
CA VAL A 81 1.02 3.67 -15.12
C VAL A 81 1.16 5.05 -14.50
N ARG A 82 0.04 5.71 -14.22
CA ARG A 82 0.03 6.99 -13.51
C ARG A 82 0.26 6.77 -12.02
N TYR A 83 1.36 7.30 -11.49
CA TYR A 83 1.58 7.42 -10.06
C TYR A 83 0.51 8.32 -9.43
N THR A 84 -0.06 7.88 -8.30
CA THR A 84 -1.06 8.67 -7.57
C THR A 84 -0.52 9.13 -6.22
N ARG A 85 0.01 8.21 -5.41
CA ARG A 85 0.49 8.49 -4.06
C ARG A 85 1.40 7.37 -3.55
N SER A 86 2.25 7.70 -2.59
CA SER A 86 3.00 6.78 -1.73
C SER A 86 2.96 7.29 -0.29
N ALA A 87 3.14 6.40 0.67
CA ALA A 87 3.22 6.72 2.09
C ALA A 87 4.07 5.64 2.77
N THR A 88 4.75 6.01 3.86
CA THR A 88 5.39 5.05 4.75
C THR A 88 4.56 5.01 6.02
N PHE A 89 4.16 3.82 6.45
CA PHE A 89 3.42 3.65 7.69
C PHE A 89 4.36 3.03 8.71
N THR A 90 4.63 3.75 9.80
CA THR A 90 5.23 3.14 10.98
C THR A 90 4.09 2.54 11.79
N ALA A 91 4.22 1.27 12.15
CA ALA A 91 3.30 0.63 13.08
C ALA A 91 3.56 1.16 14.50
N THR A 92 3.20 2.41 14.77
CA THR A 92 3.17 2.96 16.12
C THR A 92 1.72 2.99 16.58
N SER A 93 1.49 2.45 17.78
CA SER A 93 0.20 2.38 18.45
C SER A 93 -0.66 3.64 18.23
N ASN A 94 -1.81 3.44 17.59
CA ASN A 94 -3.00 4.30 17.65
C ASN A 94 -2.91 5.79 17.31
N GLN A 95 -1.84 6.31 16.69
CA GLN A 95 -1.84 7.64 16.05
C GLN A 95 -0.94 7.63 14.80
N GLU A 96 -1.54 7.71 13.61
CA GLU A 96 -0.82 7.88 12.34
C GLU A 96 -0.42 9.35 12.17
N THR A 97 0.89 9.64 12.04
CA THR A 97 1.39 10.97 11.67
C THR A 97 1.58 11.04 10.14
N PHE A 98 1.08 12.11 9.52
CA PHE A 98 1.00 12.31 8.06
C PHE A 98 2.25 12.92 7.44
#